data_AF-A0A933AZQ6-F1
#
_entry.id   AF-A0A933AZQ6-F1
#
_cell.length_a   1.000
_cell.length_b   1.000
_cell.length_c   1.000
_cell.angle_alpha   90.00
_cell.angle_beta   90.00
_cell.angle_gamma   90.00
#
_symmetry.space_group_name_H-M   'P 1'
#
loop_
_entity.id
_entity.type
_entity.pdbx_description
1 polymer ?
#
loop_
_entity_poly.entity_id
_entity_poly.type
_entity_poly.pdbx_seq_one_letter_code
_entity_poly.pdbx_strand_id
1 'polypeptide(L)' 'MSRAVGSASPRIPKRFWQDERWAFDHYPELLKRYEDRWVAVVNRRVVAASKSSVKAEEQAKA' A
#
# COMPACT_ATOMS: atom_id res chain seq x y z
N MET A 1 -34.09 -1.87 -23.65
CA MET A 1 -33.06 -0.84 -23.39
C MET A 1 -32.16 -1.35 -22.26
N SER A 2 -31.01 -1.96 -22.58
CA SER A 2 -30.07 -2.42 -21.56
C SER A 2 -29.06 -1.32 -21.28
N ARG A 3 -29.03 -0.85 -20.02
CA ARG A 3 -28.04 0.12 -19.54
C ARG A 3 -26.71 -0.63 -19.37
N ALA A 4 -25.70 -0.31 -20.18
CA ALA A 4 -24.34 -0.76 -19.92
C ALA A 4 -23.87 -0.15 -18.59
N VAL A 5 -23.64 -0.98 -17.58
CA VAL A 5 -22.96 -0.56 -16.36
C VAL A 5 -21.47 -0.46 -16.71
N GLY A 6 -21.04 0.72 -17.13
CA GLY A 6 -19.62 1.03 -17.22
C GLY A 6 -19.04 1.00 -15.82
N SER A 7 -18.25 -0.03 -15.50
CA SER A 7 -17.44 -0.09 -14.28
C SER A 7 -16.42 1.05 -14.32
N ALA A 8 -16.76 2.17 -13.68
CA ALA A 8 -15.79 3.21 -13.38
C ALA A 8 -14.87 2.67 -12.28
N SER A 9 -13.86 1.88 -12.67
CA SER A 9 -12.76 1.56 -11.76
C SER A 9 -12.11 2.88 -11.35
N PRO A 10 -12.08 3.24 -10.06
CA PRO A 10 -11.41 4.45 -9.64
C PRO A 10 -9.96 4.36 -10.11
N ARG A 11 -9.55 5.32 -10.94
CA ARG A 11 -8.20 5.36 -11.48
C ARG A 11 -7.24 5.44 -10.31
N ILE A 12 -6.54 4.35 -10.03
CA ILE A 12 -5.54 4.28 -8.97
C ILE A 12 -4.49 5.38 -9.24
N PRO A 13 -4.18 6.25 -8.25
CA PRO A 13 -3.25 7.36 -8.46
C PRO A 13 -1.86 6.86 -8.90
N LYS A 14 -1.18 7.59 -9.79
CA LYS A 14 0.19 7.26 -10.24
C LYS A 14 1.19 7.05 -9.08
N ARG A 15 0.97 7.75 -7.96
CA ARG A 15 1.80 7.61 -6.75
C ARG A 15 1.76 6.19 -6.19
N PHE A 16 0.60 5.53 -6.20
CA PHE A 16 0.47 4.16 -5.71
C PHE A 16 1.45 3.22 -6.40
N TRP A 17 1.53 3.28 -7.74
CA TRP A 17 2.44 2.44 -8.52
C TRP A 17 3.92 2.78 -8.27
N GLN A 18 4.23 4.03 -7.90
CA GLN A 18 5.60 4.42 -7.53
C GLN A 18 5.98 3.87 -6.15
N ASP A 19 5.04 3.89 -5.21
CA ASP A 19 5.22 3.35 -3.87
C ASP A 19 5.31 1.81 -3.90
N GLU A 20 4.48 1.15 -4.71
CA GLU A 20 4.53 -0.30 -4.94
C GLU A 20 5.88 -0.73 -5.53
N ARG A 21 6.32 -0.07 -6.62
CA ARG A 21 7.62 -0.37 -7.23
C ARG A 21 8.77 -0.16 -6.25
N TRP A 22 8.74 0.93 -5.49
CA TRP A 22 9.76 1.20 -4.47
C TRP A 22 9.79 0.11 -3.39
N ALA A 23 8.62 -0.32 -2.92
CA ALA A 23 8.53 -1.39 -1.92
C ALA A 23 9.06 -2.72 -2.45
N PHE A 24 8.82 -3.02 -3.73
CA PHE A 24 9.37 -4.20 -4.39
C PHE A 24 10.90 -4.14 -4.50
N ASP A 25 11.45 -3.01 -4.93
CA ASP A 25 12.90 -2.79 -5.04
C ASP A 25 13.62 -2.90 -3.67
N HIS A 26 12.92 -2.60 -2.57
CA HIS A 26 13.46 -2.64 -1.19
C HIS A 26 12.97 -3.84 -0.38
N TYR A 27 12.29 -4.80 -1.02
CA TYR A 27 11.62 -5.90 -0.33
C TYR A 27 12.53 -6.70 0.63
N PRO A 28 13.79 -7.05 0.26
CA PRO A 28 14.69 -7.76 1.17
C PRO A 28 15.02 -6.98 2.45
N GLU A 29 15.13 -5.65 2.36
CA GLU A 29 15.40 -4.79 3.52
C GLU A 29 14.16 -4.64 4.40
N LEU A 30 12.99 -4.51 3.77
CA LEU A 30 11.71 -4.43 4.47
C LEU A 30 11.42 -5.72 5.25
N LEU A 31 11.67 -6.89 4.66
CA LEU A 31 11.52 -8.18 5.34
C LEU A 31 12.43 -8.29 6.57
N LYS A 32 13.70 -7.90 6.44
CA LYS A 32 14.65 -7.94 7.58
C LYS A 32 14.24 -6.99 8.71
N ARG A 33 13.71 -5.81 8.37
CA ARG A 33 13.39 -4.75 9.34
C ARG A 33 12.01 -4.91 9.97
N TYR A 34 11.06 -5.46 9.25
CA TYR A 34 9.65 -5.59 9.62
C TYR A 34 9.18 -7.03 9.48
N GLU A 35 9.98 -7.97 9.97
CA GLU A 35 9.65 -9.39 9.99
C GLU A 35 8.28 -9.63 10.64
N ASP A 36 7.45 -10.47 9.99
CA ASP A 36 6.09 -10.81 10.39
C ASP A 36 5.16 -9.60 10.63
N ARG A 37 5.35 -8.51 9.88
CA ARG A 37 4.52 -7.31 9.97
C ARG A 37 4.02 -6.86 8.60
N TRP A 38 2.81 -6.32 8.62
CA TRP A 38 2.28 -5.46 7.57
C TRP A 38 2.97 -4.11 7.62
N VAL A 39 3.37 -3.61 6.45
CA VAL A 39 3.98 -2.28 6.28
C VAL A 39 3.10 -1.42 5.39
N ALA A 40 2.85 -0.18 5.82
CA ALA A 40 2.20 0.83 4.99
C ALA A 40 3.25 1.75 4.38
N VAL A 41 3.26 1.88 3.06
CA VAL A 41 4.21 2.71 2.31
C VAL A 41 3.48 3.88 1.67
N VAL A 42 3.97 5.10 1.93
CA VAL A 42 3.46 6.33 1.32
C VAL A 42 4.63 7.22 0.96
N ASN A 43 4.64 7.74 -0.27
CA ASN A 43 5.73 8.59 -0.78
C ASN A 43 7.12 7.91 -0.62
N ARG A 44 7.20 6.63 -0.95
CA ARG A 44 8.42 5.80 -0.88
C ARG A 44 9.04 5.73 0.51
N ARG A 45 8.20 5.74 1.54
CA ARG A 45 8.60 5.64 2.95
C ARG A 45 7.62 4.76 3.71
N VAL A 46 8.13 3.95 4.63
CA VAL A 46 7.30 3.20 5.59
C VAL A 46 6.74 4.19 6.61
N VAL A 47 5.43 4.37 6.63
CA VAL A 47 4.73 5.26 7.56
C VAL A 47 4.09 4.50 8.73
N ALA A 48 3.85 3.20 8.57
CA ALA A 48 3.37 2.34 9.65
C ALA A 48 3.86 0.89 9.46
N ALA A 49 4.01 0.17 10.58
CA ALA A 49 4.32 -1.25 10.58
C ALA A 49 3.67 -1.97 11.76
N SER A 50 2.86 -2.98 11.50
CA SER A 50 2.09 -3.67 12.53
C SER A 50 1.83 -5.13 12.20
N LYS A 51 1.60 -5.97 13.22
CA LYS A 51 1.21 -7.38 13.03
C LYS A 51 -0.20 -7.55 12.44
N SER A 52 -0.95 -6.46 12.27
CA SER A 52 -2.28 -6.44 11.68
C SER A 52 -2.34 -5.36 10.59
N SER A 53 -2.88 -5.71 9.43
CA SER A 53 -3.10 -4.78 8.32
C SER A 53 -4.01 -3.63 8.72
N VAL A 54 -5.08 -3.91 9.49
CA VAL A 54 -6.01 -2.89 10.02
C VAL A 54 -5.26 -1.89 10.90
N LYS A 55 -4.43 -2.37 11.83
CA LYS A 55 -3.65 -1.47 12.70
C LYS A 55 -2.60 -0.68 11.92
N ALA A 56 -1.97 -1.29 10.92
CA ALA A 56 -1.03 -0.57 10.06
C ALA A 56 -1.74 0.54 9.27
N GLU A 57 -2.97 0.31 8.82
CA GLU A 57 -3.81 1.33 8.17
C GLU A 57 -4.21 2.45 9.12
N GLU A 58 -4.68 2.13 10.33
CA GLU A 58 -5.03 3.12 11.36
C GLU A 58 -3.82 4.01 11.68
N GLN A 59 -2.65 3.41 11.91
CA GLN A 59 -1.40 4.14 12.16
C GLN A 59 -0.98 5.02 10.99
N ALA A 60 -1.26 4.62 9.75
CA ALA A 60 -0.89 5.39 8.56
C ALA A 60 -1.83 6.59 8.31
N LYS A 61 -3.02 6.60 8.91
CA LYS A 61 -4.01 7.69 8.81
C LYS A 61 -3.88 8.74 9.92
N ALA A 62 -3.24 8.39 11.03
CA ALA A 62 -2.99 9.26 12.17
C ALA A 62 -1.93 10.32 11.86
#